data_AF-A0A4Q3KQA7-F1
#
_entry.id   AF-A0A4Q3KQA7-F1
#
_cell.length_a   1.000
_cell.length_b   1.000
_cell.length_c   1.000
_cell.angle_alpha   90.00
_cell.angle_beta   90.00
_cell.angle_gamma   90.00
#
_symmetry.space_group_name_H-M   'P 1'
#
loop_
_entity.id
_entity.type
_entity.pdbx_description
1 polymer ?
#
loop_
_entity_poly.entity_id
_entity_poly.type
_entity_poly.pdbx_seq_one_letter_code
_entity_poly.pdbx_strand_id
1 'polypeptide(L)'
;MPVYVALAQLHEGAANVAVDAVAMPQHRYIGQRRRVAELMHAATPAVDVSFMVPHLQILFGRELGEHVEFIRIGEVVRDQRGSLRWLASHVPPCLHIGSAGYLQDRLGALLALATGRQRQLAMLCQNIRASGQALQINALLQFRQRDALRAALPWLHDLVVTPHTSPQVAYLMLKQVIGHLAALSDELDVPLLPALQHLDLRHGFSAAFAAIESLLGADKQRVPVIFPLRPTEQGYYASTDLEADLDAKATWLITLRGAGTEVAQARRWTHFARLAAVADMPHLVQAAVVGVSLVHLATPPSDIAWDPETLYFVVDTEHHLWRRIARDKTLAMAPPPGVPADTNLVLELLMLEQG
;
A
#
# COMPACT_ATOMS: atom_id res chain seq x y z
N MET A 1 -1.77 -15.20 25.72
CA MET A 1 -2.78 -15.89 26.54
C MET A 1 -4.17 -15.52 26.03
N PRO A 2 -4.92 -16.49 25.47
CA PRO A 2 -6.22 -16.23 24.87
C PRO A 2 -7.29 -15.94 25.94
N VAL A 3 -8.19 -15.01 25.62
CA VAL A 3 -9.29 -14.56 26.49
C VAL A 3 -10.61 -14.77 25.78
N TYR A 4 -11.59 -15.26 26.53
CA TYR A 4 -12.90 -15.65 26.03
C TYR A 4 -14.00 -14.99 26.86
N VAL A 5 -15.12 -14.69 26.20
CA VAL A 5 -16.40 -14.48 26.88
C VAL A 5 -17.17 -15.78 26.77
N ALA A 6 -17.68 -16.25 27.89
CA ALA A 6 -18.39 -17.51 28.02
C ALA A 6 -19.76 -17.31 28.67
N LEU A 7 -20.67 -18.22 28.35
CA LEU A 7 -22.01 -18.31 28.90
C LEU A 7 -22.32 -19.79 29.16
N ALA A 8 -22.85 -20.12 30.34
CA ALA A 8 -23.22 -21.50 30.64
C ALA A 8 -24.26 -22.02 29.64
N GLN A 9 -24.11 -23.27 29.19
CA GLN A 9 -25.10 -23.93 28.33
C GLN A 9 -26.45 -24.01 29.04
N LEU A 10 -27.53 -23.91 28.27
CA LEU A 10 -28.87 -24.13 28.79
C LEU A 10 -29.07 -25.63 29.03
N HIS A 11 -29.40 -26.01 30.26
CA HIS A 11 -29.61 -27.42 30.63
C HIS A 11 -31.07 -27.65 31.03
N GLU A 12 -31.77 -28.49 30.30
CA GLU A 12 -33.13 -28.89 30.67
C GLU A 12 -33.13 -29.66 32.01
N GLY A 13 -34.08 -29.36 32.89
CA GLY A 13 -34.18 -30.00 34.22
C GLY A 13 -33.20 -29.48 35.28
N ALA A 14 -32.27 -28.57 34.94
CA ALA A 14 -31.36 -27.94 35.88
C ALA A 14 -31.77 -26.50 36.23
N ALA A 15 -31.22 -25.97 37.33
CA ALA A 15 -31.39 -24.57 37.70
C ALA A 15 -30.55 -23.66 36.79
N ASN A 16 -31.17 -23.12 35.73
CA ASN A 16 -30.49 -22.21 34.78
C ASN A 16 -30.42 -20.76 35.27
N VAL A 17 -31.18 -20.41 36.30
CA VAL A 17 -31.32 -19.03 36.80
C VAL A 17 -30.91 -18.97 38.27
N ALA A 18 -29.97 -18.09 38.59
CA ALA A 18 -29.68 -17.73 39.97
C ALA A 18 -30.80 -16.82 40.50
N VAL A 19 -31.67 -17.33 41.37
CA VAL A 19 -32.74 -16.55 42.02
C VAL A 19 -32.39 -16.41 43.49
N ASP A 20 -32.25 -15.17 43.97
CA ASP A 20 -32.00 -14.82 45.38
C ASP A 20 -30.78 -15.53 46.02
N ALA A 21 -29.86 -16.03 45.18
CA ALA A 21 -28.64 -16.73 45.55
C ALA A 21 -27.44 -16.19 44.77
N VAL A 22 -26.21 -16.41 45.29
CA VAL A 22 -24.98 -16.06 44.58
C VAL A 22 -24.92 -16.80 43.25
N ALA A 23 -24.72 -16.06 42.15
CA ALA A 23 -24.63 -16.66 40.82
C ALA A 23 -23.42 -17.60 40.75
N MET A 24 -23.68 -18.88 40.48
CA MET A 24 -22.66 -19.89 40.24
C MET A 24 -22.30 -19.94 38.75
N PRO A 25 -21.10 -20.41 38.36
CA PRO A 25 -20.69 -20.50 36.97
C PRO A 25 -21.59 -21.34 36.06
N GLN A 26 -22.29 -22.32 36.62
CA GLN A 26 -23.26 -23.15 35.90
C GLN A 26 -24.60 -22.45 35.59
N HIS A 27 -24.90 -21.32 36.25
CA HIS A 27 -26.13 -20.57 35.99
C HIS A 27 -25.97 -19.73 34.73
N ARG A 28 -26.83 -19.96 33.74
CA ARG A 28 -26.86 -19.19 32.49
C ARG A 28 -27.40 -17.77 32.69
N TYR A 29 -28.32 -17.58 33.64
CA TYR A 29 -28.94 -16.30 33.90
C TYR A 29 -28.87 -15.90 35.38
N ILE A 30 -28.88 -14.59 35.62
CA ILE A 30 -29.08 -13.97 36.93
C ILE A 30 -30.49 -13.40 36.95
N GLY A 31 -31.28 -13.77 37.95
CA GLY A 31 -32.60 -13.19 38.20
C GLY A 31 -32.47 -11.76 38.71
N GLN A 32 -33.10 -10.80 38.03
CA GLN A 32 -33.11 -9.40 38.42
C GLN A 32 -34.55 -8.88 38.50
N ARG A 33 -34.97 -8.36 39.66
CA ARG A 33 -36.27 -7.69 39.81
C ARG A 33 -36.12 -6.21 39.49
N ARG A 34 -37.00 -5.68 38.64
CA ARG A 34 -37.07 -4.27 38.29
C ARG A 34 -38.52 -3.81 38.21
N ARG A 35 -38.80 -2.61 38.72
CA ARG A 35 -40.08 -1.94 38.51
C ARG A 35 -40.16 -1.42 37.07
N VAL A 36 -41.22 -1.79 36.36
CA VAL A 36 -41.44 -1.41 34.97
C VAL A 36 -42.74 -0.63 34.87
N ALA A 37 -42.66 0.56 34.27
CA ALA A 37 -43.82 1.38 33.98
C ALA A 37 -44.52 0.90 32.69
N GLU A 38 -45.82 1.09 32.62
CA GLU A 38 -46.60 0.82 31.41
C GLU A 38 -46.32 1.88 30.33
N LEU A 39 -46.27 1.46 29.06
CA LEU A 39 -46.04 2.37 27.92
C LEU A 39 -47.33 2.99 27.35
N MET A 40 -48.50 2.42 27.68
CA MET A 40 -49.80 2.85 27.12
C MET A 40 -50.46 3.97 27.93
N HIS A 41 -50.37 3.91 29.26
CA HIS A 41 -51.01 4.89 30.15
C HIS A 41 -50.02 5.38 31.21
N ALA A 42 -49.69 6.68 31.16
CA ALA A 42 -48.73 7.30 32.06
C ALA A 42 -49.17 7.32 33.55
N ALA A 43 -50.45 7.10 33.84
CA ALA A 43 -51.00 7.11 35.19
C ALA A 43 -50.98 5.73 35.89
N THR A 44 -50.61 4.66 35.18
CA THR A 44 -50.54 3.31 35.77
C THR A 44 -49.28 3.17 36.63
N PRO A 45 -49.39 2.71 37.89
CA PRO A 45 -48.22 2.50 38.74
C PRO A 45 -47.30 1.40 38.19
N ALA A 46 -45.99 1.60 38.32
CA ALA A 46 -45.01 0.61 37.90
C ALA A 46 -45.11 -0.71 38.70
N VAL A 47 -44.98 -1.83 38.00
CA VAL A 47 -45.11 -3.19 38.57
C VAL A 47 -43.74 -3.85 38.66
N ASP A 48 -43.51 -4.64 39.71
CA ASP A 48 -42.31 -5.45 39.85
C ASP A 48 -42.33 -6.62 38.86
N VAL A 49 -41.33 -6.66 37.98
CA VAL A 49 -41.15 -7.72 36.98
C VAL A 49 -39.78 -8.37 37.20
N SER A 50 -39.75 -9.71 37.11
CA SER A 50 -38.50 -10.48 37.17
C SER A 50 -37.94 -10.69 35.76
N PHE A 51 -36.68 -10.31 35.57
CA PHE A 51 -35.91 -10.45 34.34
C PHE A 51 -34.83 -11.53 34.50
N MET A 52 -34.49 -12.18 33.38
CA MET A 52 -33.34 -13.07 33.28
C MET A 52 -32.22 -12.35 32.52
N VAL A 53 -31.13 -12.01 33.21
CA VAL A 53 -29.97 -11.34 32.62
C VAL A 53 -28.89 -12.38 32.32
N PRO A 54 -28.32 -12.45 31.11
CA PRO A 54 -27.25 -13.41 30.80
C PRO A 54 -26.05 -13.26 31.74
N HIS A 55 -25.62 -14.37 32.33
CA HIS A 55 -24.46 -14.44 33.22
C HIS A 55 -23.19 -14.65 32.38
N LEU A 56 -22.68 -13.57 31.78
CA LEU A 56 -21.46 -13.62 30.99
C LEU A 56 -20.22 -13.70 31.89
N GLN A 57 -19.30 -14.59 31.53
CA GLN A 57 -18.05 -14.83 32.27
C GLN A 57 -16.85 -14.55 31.38
N ILE A 58 -15.80 -13.95 31.93
CA ILE A 58 -14.51 -13.82 31.24
C ILE A 58 -13.64 -14.98 31.69
N LEU A 59 -13.24 -15.82 30.75
CA LEU A 59 -12.42 -17.01 31.00
C LEU A 59 -11.12 -16.97 30.19
N PHE A 60 -10.07 -17.55 30.73
CA PHE A 60 -8.83 -17.82 30.02
C PHE A 60 -8.84 -19.22 29.43
N GLY A 61 -8.02 -19.49 28.41
CA GLY A 61 -8.07 -20.76 27.67
C GLY A 61 -7.91 -22.05 28.50
N ARG A 62 -7.37 -21.97 29.72
CA ARG A 62 -7.25 -23.11 30.64
C ARG A 62 -8.51 -23.36 31.49
N GLU A 63 -9.40 -22.39 31.54
CA GLU A 63 -10.62 -22.39 32.36
C GLU A 63 -11.85 -22.79 31.55
N LEU A 64 -11.70 -23.01 30.24
CA LEU A 64 -12.77 -23.46 29.37
C LEU A 64 -13.15 -24.91 29.71
N GLY A 65 -14.41 -25.12 30.08
CA GLY A 65 -15.00 -26.45 30.31
C GLY A 65 -15.99 -26.84 29.22
N GLU A 66 -16.54 -28.06 29.29
CA GLU A 66 -17.49 -28.59 28.31
C GLU A 66 -18.91 -27.97 28.40
N HIS A 67 -19.27 -27.44 29.57
CA HIS A 67 -20.61 -26.92 29.87
C HIS A 67 -20.80 -25.43 29.59
N VAL A 68 -19.89 -24.82 28.83
CA VAL A 68 -19.94 -23.39 28.48
C VAL A 68 -19.88 -23.19 26.97
N GLU A 69 -20.69 -22.27 26.47
CA GLU A 69 -20.57 -21.70 25.12
C GLU A 69 -19.62 -20.51 25.22
N PHE A 70 -18.67 -20.38 24.29
CA PHE A 70 -17.67 -19.31 24.36
C PHE A 70 -17.28 -18.74 23.01
N ILE A 71 -16.87 -17.47 23.02
CA ILE A 71 -16.29 -16.77 21.89
C ILE A 71 -14.97 -16.15 22.33
N ARG A 72 -13.93 -16.32 21.53
CA ARG A 72 -12.63 -15.68 21.77
C ARG A 72 -12.75 -14.19 21.48
N ILE A 73 -12.47 -13.36 22.48
CA ILE A 73 -12.55 -11.90 22.36
C ILE A 73 -11.18 -11.24 22.21
N GLY A 74 -10.10 -11.97 22.53
CA GLY A 74 -8.79 -11.37 22.55
C GLY A 74 -7.65 -12.32 22.86
N GLU A 75 -6.45 -11.75 22.87
CA GLU A 75 -5.27 -12.37 23.42
C GLU A 75 -4.44 -11.32 24.17
N VAL A 76 -4.02 -11.65 25.38
CA VAL A 76 -3.10 -10.83 26.17
C VAL A 76 -1.68 -11.35 26.00
N VAL A 77 -0.76 -10.46 25.65
CA VAL A 77 0.68 -10.72 25.50
C VAL A 77 1.47 -9.85 26.47
N ARG A 78 2.66 -10.29 26.85
CA ARG A 78 3.61 -9.47 27.61
C ARG A 78 4.52 -8.72 26.65
N ASP A 79 4.72 -7.44 26.90
CA ASP A 79 5.70 -6.63 26.17
C ASP A 79 7.13 -6.91 26.69
N GLN A 80 8.15 -6.41 25.98
CA GLN A 80 9.56 -6.53 26.37
C GLN A 80 9.85 -5.94 27.76
N ARG A 81 9.01 -5.01 28.23
CA ARG A 81 9.06 -4.40 29.57
C ARG A 81 8.25 -5.17 30.63
N GLY A 82 7.64 -6.30 30.27
CA GLY A 82 6.84 -7.13 31.17
C GLY A 82 5.39 -6.68 31.40
N SER A 83 4.95 -5.56 30.82
CA SER A 83 3.56 -5.09 30.90
C SER A 83 2.62 -5.95 30.06
N LEU A 84 1.38 -6.13 30.53
CA LEU A 84 0.34 -6.87 29.81
C LEU A 84 -0.37 -5.93 28.82
N ARG A 85 -0.51 -6.38 27.57
CA ARG A 85 -1.25 -5.66 26.52
C ARG A 85 -2.07 -6.62 25.67
N TRP A 86 -3.12 -6.11 25.02
CA TRP A 86 -3.82 -6.87 24.00
C TRP A 86 -2.94 -7.06 22.76
N LEU A 87 -3.04 -8.22 22.13
CA LEU A 87 -2.41 -8.51 20.85
C LEU A 87 -3.15 -7.73 19.75
N ALA A 88 -2.55 -6.64 19.27
CA ALA A 88 -3.14 -5.78 18.25
C ALA A 88 -3.50 -6.52 16.95
N SER A 89 -2.76 -7.57 16.60
CA SER A 89 -3.03 -8.37 15.40
C SER A 89 -4.16 -9.39 15.56
N HIS A 90 -4.77 -9.51 16.75
CA HIS A 90 -5.87 -10.43 16.97
C HIS A 90 -7.15 -9.90 16.32
N VAL A 91 -7.89 -10.78 15.64
CA VAL A 91 -9.20 -10.48 15.07
C VAL A 91 -10.22 -11.40 15.74
N PRO A 92 -11.13 -10.87 16.57
CA PRO A 92 -12.18 -11.68 17.17
C PRO A 92 -13.22 -12.08 16.11
N PRO A 93 -13.99 -13.16 16.33
CA PRO A 93 -15.19 -13.43 15.55
C PRO A 93 -16.15 -12.24 15.70
N CYS A 94 -16.42 -11.53 14.61
CA CYS A 94 -17.21 -10.31 14.65
C CYS A 94 -18.31 -10.34 13.59
N LEU A 95 -19.46 -9.72 13.89
CA LEU A 95 -20.53 -9.55 12.90
C LEU A 95 -20.27 -8.40 11.93
N HIS A 96 -19.39 -7.47 12.32
CA HIS A 96 -19.04 -6.28 11.57
C HIS A 96 -17.53 -6.07 11.59
N ILE A 97 -16.94 -5.74 10.44
CA ILE A 97 -15.49 -5.56 10.28
C ILE A 97 -14.91 -4.45 11.17
N GLY A 98 -15.70 -3.45 11.53
CA GLY A 98 -15.30 -2.36 12.43
C GLY A 98 -15.06 -2.78 13.88
N SER A 99 -15.53 -3.97 14.27
CA SER A 99 -15.29 -4.49 15.62
C SER A 99 -13.84 -4.98 15.79
N ALA A 100 -13.08 -5.11 14.69
CA ALA A 100 -11.71 -5.57 14.70
C ALA A 100 -10.77 -4.48 14.17
N GLY A 101 -10.06 -3.81 15.09
CA GLY A 101 -9.13 -2.71 14.75
C GLY A 101 -8.10 -3.11 13.69
N TYR A 102 -7.50 -4.30 13.80
CA TYR A 102 -6.56 -4.81 12.80
C TYR A 102 -7.13 -4.83 11.37
N LEU A 103 -8.41 -5.21 11.19
CA LEU A 103 -9.01 -5.23 9.86
C LEU A 103 -9.20 -3.81 9.32
N GLN A 104 -9.61 -2.88 10.18
CA GLN A 104 -9.75 -1.47 9.80
C GLN A 104 -8.41 -0.84 9.41
N ASP A 105 -7.37 -1.07 10.21
CA ASP A 105 -6.02 -0.58 9.92
C ASP A 105 -5.50 -1.13 8.58
N ARG A 106 -5.68 -2.44 8.35
CA ARG A 106 -5.25 -3.08 7.09
C ARG A 106 -6.07 -2.63 5.88
N LEU A 107 -7.38 -2.44 6.03
CA LEU A 107 -8.22 -1.88 4.96
C LEU A 107 -7.83 -0.44 4.63
N GLY A 108 -7.54 0.39 5.64
CA GLY A 108 -7.04 1.75 5.47
C GLY A 108 -5.69 1.79 4.75
N ALA A 109 -4.75 0.93 5.15
CA ALA A 109 -3.46 0.78 4.49
C ALA A 109 -3.61 0.32 3.03
N LEU A 110 -4.48 -0.65 2.78
CA LEU A 110 -4.77 -1.15 1.43
C LEU A 110 -5.40 -0.06 0.55
N LEU A 111 -6.34 0.72 1.08
CA LEU A 111 -6.94 1.85 0.37
C LEU A 111 -5.90 2.90 0.00
N ALA A 112 -5.00 3.24 0.93
CA ALA A 112 -3.91 4.18 0.69
C ALA A 112 -2.97 3.68 -0.41
N LEU A 113 -2.56 2.41 -0.34
CA LEU A 113 -1.72 1.75 -1.34
C LEU A 113 -2.38 1.76 -2.72
N ALA A 114 -3.64 1.31 -2.81
CA ALA A 114 -4.41 1.27 -4.05
C ALA A 114 -4.59 2.68 -4.66
N THR A 115 -4.83 3.69 -3.82
CA THR A 115 -4.96 5.09 -4.26
C THR A 115 -3.65 5.63 -4.79
N GLY A 116 -2.53 5.38 -4.09
CA GLY A 116 -1.19 5.77 -4.52
C GLY A 116 -0.83 5.14 -5.87
N ARG A 117 -1.03 3.83 -5.99
CA ARG A 117 -0.77 3.08 -7.24
C ARG A 117 -1.64 3.58 -8.38
N GLN A 118 -2.92 3.86 -8.14
CA GLN A 118 -3.82 4.42 -9.15
C GLN A 118 -3.35 5.79 -9.66
N ARG A 119 -2.91 6.68 -8.77
CA ARG A 119 -2.39 8.02 -9.13
C ARG A 119 -1.11 7.91 -9.95
N GLN A 120 -0.18 7.06 -9.53
CA GLN A 120 1.05 6.78 -10.25
C GLN A 120 0.77 6.30 -11.68
N LEU A 121 -0.10 5.30 -11.85
CA LEU A 121 -0.50 4.81 -13.17
C LEU A 121 -1.21 5.90 -13.99
N ALA A 122 -2.00 6.76 -13.35
CA ALA A 122 -2.65 7.88 -14.04
C ALA A 122 -1.64 8.87 -14.64
N MET A 123 -0.56 9.19 -13.92
CA MET A 123 0.52 10.05 -14.44
C MET A 123 1.25 9.38 -15.62
N LEU A 124 1.62 8.10 -15.48
CA LEU A 124 2.27 7.34 -16.56
C LEU A 124 1.39 7.31 -17.83
N CYS A 125 0.10 7.04 -17.67
CA CYS A 125 -0.87 7.06 -18.75
C CYS A 125 -1.00 8.42 -19.44
N GLN A 126 -0.86 9.53 -18.70
CA GLN A 126 -0.87 10.89 -19.28
C GLN A 126 0.40 11.14 -20.10
N ASN A 127 1.56 10.75 -19.59
CA ASN A 127 2.84 10.89 -20.29
C ASN A 127 2.87 10.11 -21.61
N ILE A 128 2.38 8.86 -21.59
CA ILE A 128 2.28 8.03 -22.81
C ILE A 128 1.41 8.73 -23.86
N ARG A 129 0.25 9.27 -23.47
CA ARG A 129 -0.64 10.01 -24.38
C ARG A 129 -0.01 11.27 -24.94
N ALA A 130 0.72 12.02 -24.11
CA ALA A 130 1.39 13.25 -24.53
C ALA A 130 2.57 12.98 -25.48
N SER A 131 3.26 11.84 -25.31
CA SER A 131 4.43 11.47 -26.11
C SER A 131 4.11 11.03 -27.55
N GLY A 132 2.85 10.76 -27.88
CA GLY A 132 2.45 10.29 -29.22
C GLY A 132 2.97 8.89 -29.59
N GLN A 133 3.52 8.14 -28.63
CA GLN A 133 4.04 6.79 -28.84
C GLN A 133 2.95 5.80 -29.26
N ALA A 134 3.32 4.83 -30.11
CA ALA A 134 2.46 3.70 -30.43
C ALA A 134 2.13 2.91 -29.14
N LEU A 135 0.87 2.51 -29.00
CA LEU A 135 0.39 1.83 -27.80
C LEU A 135 1.02 0.45 -27.67
N GLN A 136 2.00 0.31 -26.77
CA GLN A 136 2.63 -0.98 -26.47
C GLN A 136 1.73 -1.83 -25.55
N ILE A 137 1.91 -3.16 -25.58
CA ILE A 137 1.16 -4.11 -24.76
C ILE A 137 1.27 -3.79 -23.25
N ASN A 138 2.47 -3.39 -22.79
CA ASN A 138 2.69 -3.01 -21.40
C ASN A 138 1.89 -1.77 -20.99
N ALA A 139 1.76 -0.79 -21.90
CA ALA A 139 0.92 0.38 -21.66
C ALA A 139 -0.55 -0.04 -21.51
N LEU A 140 -1.04 -0.97 -22.33
CA LEU A 140 -2.40 -1.51 -22.23
C LEU A 140 -2.63 -2.19 -20.86
N LEU A 141 -1.69 -2.99 -20.37
CA LEU A 141 -1.78 -3.61 -19.04
C LEU A 141 -1.82 -2.55 -17.93
N GLN A 142 -1.02 -1.49 -18.02
CA GLN A 142 -1.07 -0.36 -17.07
C GLN A 142 -2.40 0.38 -17.09
N PHE A 143 -2.98 0.63 -18.28
CA PHE A 143 -4.32 1.21 -18.41
C PHE A 143 -5.38 0.32 -17.75
N ARG A 144 -5.31 -1.00 -17.98
CA ARG A 144 -6.24 -1.98 -17.40
C ARG A 144 -6.09 -2.07 -15.88
N GLN A 145 -4.86 -2.03 -15.35
CA GLN A 145 -4.60 -1.96 -13.90
C GLN A 145 -5.20 -0.71 -13.28
N ARG A 146 -4.99 0.45 -13.91
CA ARG A 146 -5.57 1.71 -13.46
C ARG A 146 -7.10 1.65 -13.44
N ASP A 147 -7.72 1.09 -14.47
CA ASP A 147 -9.17 1.02 -14.57
C ASP A 147 -9.77 0.03 -13.57
N ALA A 148 -9.11 -1.12 -13.34
CA ALA A 148 -9.48 -2.06 -12.29
C ALA A 148 -9.40 -1.41 -10.89
N LEU A 149 -8.35 -0.62 -10.63
CA LEU A 149 -8.23 0.15 -9.40
C LEU A 149 -9.30 1.23 -9.26
N ARG A 150 -9.61 1.98 -10.33
CA ARG A 150 -10.68 3.00 -10.31
C ARG A 150 -12.04 2.40 -10.01
N ALA A 151 -12.31 1.20 -10.53
CA ALA A 151 -13.48 0.44 -10.13
C ALA A 151 -13.39 0.08 -8.65
N ALA A 152 -12.25 -0.46 -8.18
CA ALA A 152 -12.09 -0.93 -6.81
C ALA A 152 -12.20 0.13 -5.70
N LEU A 153 -11.72 1.35 -5.97
CA LEU A 153 -11.50 2.37 -4.95
C LEU A 153 -12.76 2.84 -4.19
N PRO A 154 -13.90 3.15 -4.84
CA PRO A 154 -15.11 3.61 -4.13
C PRO A 154 -15.59 2.63 -3.06
N TRP A 155 -15.56 1.33 -3.35
CA TRP A 155 -16.02 0.34 -2.40
C TRP A 155 -14.95 -0.08 -1.39
N LEU A 156 -13.65 -0.02 -1.73
CA LEU A 156 -12.59 -0.10 -0.71
C LEU A 156 -12.68 1.06 0.29
N HIS A 157 -13.01 2.27 -0.19
CA HIS A 157 -13.26 3.42 0.67
C HIS A 157 -14.49 3.20 1.57
N ASP A 158 -15.59 2.68 1.02
CA ASP A 158 -16.80 2.37 1.79
C ASP A 158 -16.52 1.33 2.90
N LEU A 159 -15.70 0.31 2.65
CA LEU A 159 -15.28 -0.66 3.68
C LEU A 159 -14.52 -0.03 4.86
N VAL A 160 -13.84 1.10 4.64
CA VAL A 160 -13.11 1.85 5.69
C VAL A 160 -14.05 2.82 6.41
N VAL A 161 -14.94 3.51 5.68
CA VAL A 161 -15.84 4.53 6.26
C VAL A 161 -17.09 3.92 6.89
N THR A 162 -17.52 2.75 6.43
CA THR A 162 -18.70 2.02 6.92
C THR A 162 -18.26 0.78 7.72
N PRO A 163 -17.94 0.94 9.01
CA PRO A 163 -17.45 -0.14 9.88
C PRO A 163 -18.49 -1.25 10.13
N HIS A 164 -19.77 -1.01 9.80
CA HIS A 164 -20.88 -1.94 10.03
C HIS A 164 -21.04 -2.99 8.92
N THR A 165 -20.08 -3.13 8.00
CA THR A 165 -20.14 -4.13 6.94
C THR A 165 -19.86 -5.54 7.48
N SER A 166 -20.62 -6.54 7.02
CA SER A 166 -20.39 -7.95 7.37
C SER A 166 -19.03 -8.45 6.85
N PRO A 167 -18.25 -9.22 7.63
CA PRO A 167 -16.99 -9.80 7.18
C PRO A 167 -17.12 -10.63 5.92
N GLN A 168 -18.24 -11.36 5.75
CA GLN A 168 -18.47 -12.17 4.55
C GLN A 168 -18.55 -11.30 3.30
N VAL A 169 -19.27 -10.18 3.37
CA VAL A 169 -19.42 -9.23 2.25
C VAL A 169 -18.07 -8.57 1.94
N ALA A 170 -17.39 -8.05 2.96
CA ALA A 170 -16.07 -7.44 2.80
C ALA A 170 -15.06 -8.42 2.17
N TYR A 171 -15.08 -9.69 2.59
CA TYR A 171 -14.19 -10.71 2.05
C TYR A 171 -14.48 -11.05 0.58
N LEU A 172 -15.76 -11.12 0.19
CA LEU A 172 -16.16 -11.31 -1.21
C LEU A 172 -15.74 -10.14 -2.09
N MET A 173 -15.85 -8.90 -1.59
CA MET A 173 -15.40 -7.71 -2.30
C MET A 173 -13.88 -7.73 -2.51
N LEU A 174 -13.10 -8.15 -1.51
CA LEU A 174 -11.65 -8.34 -1.66
C LEU A 174 -11.32 -9.45 -2.67
N LYS A 175 -12.05 -10.58 -2.67
CA LYS A 175 -11.92 -11.64 -3.69
C LYS A 175 -12.15 -11.10 -5.11
N GLN A 176 -13.14 -10.23 -5.28
CA GLN A 176 -13.42 -9.62 -6.58
C GLN A 176 -12.28 -8.72 -7.05
N VAL A 177 -11.69 -7.93 -6.15
CA VAL A 177 -10.50 -7.12 -6.44
C VAL A 177 -9.32 -7.99 -6.87
N ILE A 178 -9.08 -9.10 -6.16
CA ILE A 178 -8.05 -10.07 -6.51
C ILE A 178 -8.27 -10.62 -7.92
N GLY A 179 -9.49 -11.04 -8.25
CA GLY A 179 -9.80 -11.56 -9.59
C GLY A 179 -9.52 -10.55 -10.71
N HIS A 180 -9.88 -9.28 -10.51
CA HIS A 180 -9.58 -8.24 -11.49
C HIS A 180 -8.09 -7.93 -11.62
N LEU A 181 -7.34 -7.95 -10.51
CA LEU A 181 -5.91 -7.68 -10.53
C LEU A 181 -5.08 -8.87 -11.04
N ALA A 182 -5.50 -10.11 -10.75
CA ALA A 182 -4.85 -11.33 -11.22
C ALA A 182 -4.87 -11.45 -12.74
N ALA A 183 -5.92 -10.95 -13.40
CA ALA A 183 -6.02 -10.88 -14.86
C ALA A 183 -4.94 -10.00 -15.53
N LEU A 184 -4.12 -9.31 -14.74
CA LEU A 184 -3.04 -8.42 -15.19
C LEU A 184 -1.66 -8.99 -14.85
N SER A 185 -1.60 -10.09 -14.10
CA SER A 185 -0.35 -10.75 -13.76
C SER A 185 0.04 -11.76 -14.83
N ASP A 186 1.33 -12.04 -14.95
CA ASP A 186 1.84 -13.10 -15.83
C ASP A 186 1.62 -14.51 -15.24
N GLU A 187 1.13 -14.61 -14.00
CA GLU A 187 0.82 -15.88 -13.36
C GLU A 187 -0.44 -16.49 -13.98
N LEU A 188 -0.35 -17.76 -14.36
CA LEU A 188 -1.45 -18.50 -14.99
C LEU A 188 -2.60 -18.78 -14.02
N ASP A 189 -2.30 -18.89 -12.73
CA ASP A 189 -3.27 -19.26 -11.70
C ASP A 189 -3.75 -18.02 -10.93
N VAL A 190 -5.07 -17.86 -10.82
CA VAL A 190 -5.67 -16.84 -9.95
C VAL A 190 -5.49 -17.27 -8.50
N PRO A 191 -5.02 -16.40 -7.59
CA PRO A 191 -4.87 -16.76 -6.19
C PRO A 191 -6.23 -17.12 -5.57
N LEU A 192 -6.42 -18.42 -5.33
CA LEU A 192 -7.64 -18.94 -4.71
C LEU A 192 -7.55 -18.77 -3.20
N LEU A 193 -8.27 -17.77 -2.70
CA LEU A 193 -8.38 -17.54 -1.27
C LEU A 193 -9.18 -18.64 -0.57
N PRO A 194 -8.80 -19.02 0.68
CA PRO A 194 -9.52 -20.02 1.45
C PRO A 194 -10.99 -19.66 1.69
N ALA A 195 -11.79 -20.64 2.13
CA ALA A 195 -13.12 -20.37 2.64
C ALA A 195 -13.00 -19.52 3.92
N LEU A 196 -13.89 -18.52 4.07
CA LEU A 196 -13.86 -17.67 5.25
C LEU A 196 -14.31 -18.47 6.47
N GLN A 197 -13.40 -18.68 7.41
CA GLN A 197 -13.73 -19.28 8.70
C GLN A 197 -14.10 -18.16 9.67
N HIS A 198 -15.36 -18.10 10.08
CA HIS A 198 -15.86 -16.98 10.89
C HIS A 198 -15.26 -16.95 12.31
N LEU A 199 -14.73 -18.08 12.79
CA LEU A 199 -14.01 -18.19 14.06
C LEU A 199 -12.51 -17.85 13.94
N ASP A 200 -11.99 -17.75 12.71
CA ASP A 200 -10.62 -17.34 12.40
C ASP A 200 -10.59 -16.39 11.19
N LEU A 201 -11.22 -15.21 11.37
CA LEU A 201 -11.29 -14.19 10.34
C LEU A 201 -9.89 -13.70 9.93
N ARG A 202 -8.93 -13.69 10.86
CA ARG A 202 -7.58 -13.19 10.61
C ARG A 202 -6.90 -13.96 9.48
N HIS A 203 -6.98 -15.28 9.49
CA HIS A 203 -6.32 -16.12 8.49
C HIS A 203 -6.80 -15.77 7.07
N GLY A 204 -8.13 -15.76 6.86
CA GLY A 204 -8.73 -15.45 5.56
C GLY A 204 -8.40 -14.04 5.07
N PHE A 205 -8.62 -13.02 5.92
CA PHE A 205 -8.37 -11.63 5.55
C PHE A 205 -6.89 -11.33 5.33
N SER A 206 -5.98 -11.90 6.12
CA SER A 206 -4.54 -11.68 5.93
C SER A 206 -4.05 -12.24 4.60
N ALA A 207 -4.57 -13.40 4.17
CA ALA A 207 -4.29 -13.96 2.85
C ALA A 207 -4.83 -13.04 1.73
N ALA A 208 -6.01 -12.45 1.91
CA ALA A 208 -6.57 -11.49 0.95
C ALA A 208 -5.72 -10.22 0.83
N PHE A 209 -5.32 -9.63 1.95
CA PHE A 209 -4.48 -8.43 1.96
C PHE A 209 -3.14 -8.70 1.29
N ALA A 210 -2.46 -9.80 1.64
CA ALA A 210 -1.18 -10.17 1.05
C ALA A 210 -1.29 -10.40 -0.47
N ALA A 211 -2.35 -11.07 -0.93
CA ALA A 211 -2.57 -11.30 -2.36
C ALA A 211 -2.76 -9.98 -3.12
N ILE A 212 -3.57 -9.06 -2.60
CA ILE A 212 -3.78 -7.75 -3.25
C ILE A 212 -2.50 -6.92 -3.23
N GLU A 213 -1.81 -6.86 -2.09
CA GLU A 213 -0.53 -6.15 -1.95
C GLU A 213 0.49 -6.66 -2.98
N SER A 214 0.62 -7.98 -3.12
CA SER A 214 1.47 -8.61 -4.15
C SER A 214 1.07 -8.22 -5.57
N LEU A 215 -0.23 -8.32 -5.91
CA LEU A 215 -0.75 -7.99 -7.25
C LEU A 215 -0.69 -6.50 -7.60
N LEU A 216 -0.70 -5.62 -6.59
CA LEU A 216 -0.47 -4.19 -6.78
C LEU A 216 1.01 -3.85 -7.00
N GLY A 217 1.90 -4.84 -6.89
CA GLY A 217 3.33 -4.65 -7.01
C GLY A 217 3.95 -4.04 -5.76
N ALA A 218 3.30 -4.13 -4.59
CA ALA A 218 3.89 -3.67 -3.32
C ALA A 218 5.18 -4.40 -2.96
N ASP A 219 5.44 -5.56 -3.59
CA ASP A 219 6.70 -6.29 -3.49
C ASP A 219 7.53 -6.27 -4.79
N LYS A 220 6.93 -5.92 -5.94
CA LYS A 220 7.59 -5.96 -7.27
C LYS A 220 6.92 -5.00 -8.26
N GLN A 221 7.41 -3.77 -8.32
CA GLN A 221 7.60 -2.95 -9.54
C GLN A 221 8.03 -1.55 -9.10
N ARG A 222 9.35 -1.33 -9.09
CA ARG A 222 9.95 -0.02 -8.86
C ARG A 222 9.69 0.83 -10.10
N VAL A 223 8.60 1.57 -10.10
CA VAL A 223 8.40 2.57 -11.14
C VAL A 223 9.50 3.61 -10.98
N PRO A 224 10.29 3.89 -12.02
CA PRO A 224 11.33 4.91 -11.93
C PRO A 224 10.68 6.26 -11.60
N VAL A 225 11.26 6.98 -10.64
CA VAL A 225 10.91 8.39 -10.43
C VAL A 225 11.57 9.19 -11.54
N ILE A 226 10.79 9.97 -12.28
CA ILE A 226 11.25 10.69 -13.48
C ILE A 226 11.35 12.18 -13.18
N PHE A 227 12.53 12.74 -13.39
CA PHE A 227 12.80 14.18 -13.31
C PHE A 227 13.10 14.72 -14.70
N PRO A 228 12.19 15.48 -15.33
CA PRO A 228 12.45 16.06 -16.65
C PRO A 228 13.49 17.18 -16.54
N LEU A 229 14.47 17.21 -17.45
CA LEU A 229 15.40 18.32 -17.61
C LEU A 229 14.87 19.24 -18.73
N ARG A 230 14.69 20.52 -18.40
CA ARG A 230 14.17 21.52 -19.32
C ARG A 230 15.30 22.33 -19.96
N PRO A 231 15.19 22.70 -21.25
CA PRO A 231 16.19 23.55 -21.90
C PRO A 231 16.26 24.93 -21.21
N THR A 232 17.45 25.48 -21.13
CA THR A 232 17.73 26.83 -20.58
C THR A 232 18.23 27.77 -21.67
N GLU A 233 18.12 29.08 -21.44
CA GLU A 233 18.64 30.12 -22.37
C GLU A 233 20.16 30.04 -22.59
N GLN A 234 20.87 29.35 -21.68
CA GLN A 234 22.32 29.20 -21.71
C GLN A 234 22.79 27.94 -22.46
N GLY A 235 21.86 27.22 -23.12
CA GLY A 235 22.19 26.10 -24.03
C GLY A 235 22.42 24.75 -23.35
N TYR A 236 22.09 24.62 -22.06
CA TYR A 236 22.08 23.35 -21.33
C TYR A 236 20.68 23.02 -20.80
N TYR A 237 20.48 21.79 -20.35
CA TYR A 237 19.19 21.32 -19.81
C TYR A 237 19.28 21.23 -18.30
N ALA A 238 18.26 21.69 -17.56
CA ALA A 238 18.29 21.75 -16.11
C ALA A 238 16.99 21.27 -15.47
N SER A 239 17.13 20.72 -14.27
CA SER A 239 16.06 20.41 -13.33
C SER A 239 16.42 21.03 -11.98
N THR A 240 15.56 21.89 -11.45
CA THR A 240 15.83 22.71 -10.26
C THR A 240 15.10 22.23 -9.01
N ASP A 241 14.29 21.18 -9.11
CA ASP A 241 13.46 20.69 -8.01
C ASP A 241 13.47 19.16 -7.96
N LEU A 242 14.59 18.63 -7.46
CA LEU A 242 14.76 17.20 -7.21
C LEU A 242 14.22 16.90 -5.80
N GLU A 243 12.93 16.62 -5.70
CA GLU A 243 12.28 16.30 -4.41
C GLU A 243 12.75 14.96 -3.79
N ALA A 244 13.50 14.14 -4.53
CA ALA A 244 14.05 12.87 -4.05
C ALA A 244 15.30 13.02 -3.17
N ASP A 245 15.53 12.02 -2.33
CA ASP A 245 16.78 11.83 -1.61
C ASP A 245 17.84 11.29 -2.58
N LEU A 246 18.70 12.20 -3.08
CA LEU A 246 19.76 11.90 -4.05
C LEU A 246 20.92 11.08 -3.45
N ASP A 247 20.98 10.97 -2.12
CA ASP A 247 21.96 10.17 -1.38
C ASP A 247 21.44 8.76 -1.03
N ALA A 248 20.17 8.46 -1.33
CA ALA A 248 19.63 7.12 -1.16
C ALA A 248 20.38 6.10 -2.03
N LYS A 249 20.49 4.84 -1.57
CA LYS A 249 21.00 3.74 -2.39
C LYS A 249 20.06 3.50 -3.58
N ALA A 250 20.34 4.18 -4.69
CA ALA A 250 19.57 4.12 -5.90
C ALA A 250 20.49 4.13 -7.13
N THR A 251 20.06 3.48 -8.19
CA THR A 251 20.68 3.59 -9.52
C THR A 251 20.07 4.80 -10.22
N TRP A 252 20.91 5.74 -10.63
CA TRP A 252 20.50 6.93 -11.36
C TRP A 252 20.83 6.77 -12.84
N LEU A 253 19.84 7.07 -13.70
CA LEU A 253 19.98 6.96 -15.14
C LEU A 253 19.60 8.29 -15.81
N ILE A 254 20.35 8.67 -16.84
CA ILE A 254 19.95 9.70 -17.79
C ILE A 254 19.41 9.01 -19.04
N THR A 255 18.21 9.40 -19.46
CA THR A 255 17.66 9.05 -20.76
C THR A 255 17.76 10.23 -21.71
N LEU A 256 18.14 9.94 -22.94
CA LEU A 256 18.27 10.91 -24.02
C LEU A 256 17.49 10.40 -25.21
N ARG A 257 16.49 11.18 -25.66
CA ARG A 257 15.66 10.88 -26.83
C ARG A 257 15.58 12.09 -27.76
N GLY A 258 15.72 11.89 -29.07
CA GLY A 258 15.61 12.96 -30.07
C GLY A 258 16.63 12.82 -31.21
N ALA A 259 16.86 13.88 -31.98
CA ALA A 259 17.87 13.83 -33.04
C ALA A 259 19.29 13.78 -32.43
N GLY A 260 20.13 12.84 -32.91
CA GLY A 260 21.48 12.62 -32.39
C GLY A 260 21.59 11.59 -31.26
N THR A 261 20.54 10.77 -31.04
CA THR A 261 20.52 9.65 -30.08
C THR A 261 20.87 8.30 -30.70
N GLU A 262 21.50 8.31 -31.88
CA GLU A 262 22.04 7.10 -32.49
C GLU A 262 23.07 6.45 -31.55
N VAL A 263 23.08 5.13 -31.44
CA VAL A 263 24.06 4.38 -30.61
C VAL A 263 25.51 4.75 -30.96
N ALA A 264 25.78 5.15 -32.21
CA ALA A 264 27.08 5.68 -32.63
C ALA A 264 27.52 6.95 -31.86
N GLN A 265 26.57 7.79 -31.42
CA GLN A 265 26.82 9.00 -30.63
C GLN A 265 27.01 8.70 -29.15
N ALA A 266 26.64 7.51 -28.65
CA ALA A 266 26.72 7.18 -27.22
C ALA A 266 28.11 7.42 -26.61
N ARG A 267 29.18 7.08 -27.36
CA ARG A 267 30.57 7.36 -26.94
C ARG A 267 30.84 8.85 -26.81
N ARG A 268 30.31 9.67 -27.73
CA ARG A 268 30.48 11.12 -27.72
C ARG A 268 29.76 11.74 -26.53
N TRP A 269 28.52 11.32 -26.25
CA TRP A 269 27.79 11.75 -25.06
C TRP A 269 28.53 11.36 -23.78
N THR A 270 29.02 10.12 -23.68
CA THR A 270 29.80 9.64 -22.54
C THR A 270 31.04 10.50 -22.26
N HIS A 271 31.76 10.95 -23.31
CA HIS A 271 33.03 11.68 -23.14
C HIS A 271 32.88 13.20 -23.04
N PHE A 272 31.87 13.78 -23.68
CA PHE A 272 31.78 15.23 -23.86
C PHE A 272 30.56 15.89 -23.21
N ALA A 273 29.54 15.11 -22.81
CA ALA A 273 28.45 15.67 -22.03
C ALA A 273 28.96 16.04 -20.63
N ARG A 274 28.44 17.12 -20.07
CA ARG A 274 28.81 17.59 -18.74
C ARG A 274 27.59 17.58 -17.85
N LEU A 275 27.64 16.78 -16.79
CA LEU A 275 26.59 16.69 -15.79
C LEU A 275 27.09 17.30 -14.48
N ALA A 276 26.35 18.25 -13.90
CA ALA A 276 26.72 18.91 -12.63
C ALA A 276 25.52 19.64 -12.00
N ALA A 277 25.72 20.27 -10.84
CA ALA A 277 24.75 21.19 -10.27
C ALA A 277 24.58 22.43 -11.17
N VAL A 278 23.38 23.03 -11.16
CA VAL A 278 23.06 24.18 -12.04
C VAL A 278 24.04 25.34 -11.82
N ALA A 279 24.44 25.59 -10.57
CA ALA A 279 25.36 26.66 -10.21
C ALA A 279 26.78 26.49 -10.78
N ASP A 280 27.22 25.25 -11.01
CA ASP A 280 28.58 24.95 -11.50
C ASP A 280 28.67 24.93 -13.04
N MET A 281 27.52 24.83 -13.72
CA MET A 281 27.46 24.60 -15.15
C MET A 281 28.20 25.68 -15.97
N PRO A 282 28.06 27.00 -15.70
CA PRO A 282 28.78 28.02 -16.47
C PRO A 282 30.30 27.85 -16.42
N HIS A 283 30.84 27.46 -15.27
CA HIS A 283 32.28 27.24 -15.10
C HIS A 283 32.75 25.98 -15.83
N LEU A 284 32.01 24.89 -15.73
CA LEU A 284 32.32 23.63 -16.41
C LEU A 284 32.31 23.77 -17.94
N VAL A 285 31.38 24.55 -18.48
CA VAL A 285 31.30 24.84 -19.91
C VAL A 285 32.47 25.71 -20.37
N GLN A 286 32.82 26.76 -19.62
CA GLN A 286 33.93 27.66 -19.98
C GLN A 286 35.31 27.02 -19.83
N ALA A 287 35.55 26.29 -18.74
CA ALA A 287 36.84 25.70 -18.43
C ALA A 287 37.06 24.33 -19.10
N ALA A 288 36.07 23.85 -19.87
CA ALA A 288 36.06 22.55 -20.53
C ALA A 288 36.34 21.35 -19.61
N VAL A 289 36.07 21.48 -18.31
CA VAL A 289 36.28 20.44 -17.30
C VAL A 289 35.23 19.32 -17.45
N VAL A 290 35.61 18.10 -17.07
CA VAL A 290 34.75 16.92 -17.10
C VAL A 290 33.72 17.02 -15.96
N GLY A 291 32.46 16.74 -16.27
CA GLY A 291 31.38 16.68 -15.28
C GLY A 291 31.36 15.34 -14.53
N VAL A 292 30.22 15.02 -13.91
CA VAL A 292 29.94 13.67 -13.41
C VAL A 292 30.02 12.67 -14.56
N SER A 293 30.69 11.54 -14.32
CA SER A 293 30.89 10.49 -15.31
C SER A 293 29.56 9.81 -15.68
N LEU A 294 29.41 9.50 -16.97
CA LEU A 294 28.27 8.78 -17.53
C LEU A 294 28.75 7.45 -18.12
N VAL A 295 27.99 6.37 -17.94
CA VAL A 295 28.30 5.06 -18.54
C VAL A 295 27.14 4.61 -19.39
N HIS A 296 27.35 4.49 -20.70
CA HIS A 296 26.31 4.03 -21.63
C HIS A 296 25.90 2.57 -21.36
N LEU A 297 24.59 2.32 -21.30
CA LEU A 297 24.00 1.00 -21.25
C LEU A 297 23.45 0.61 -22.62
N ALA A 298 23.87 -0.56 -23.13
CA ALA A 298 23.33 -1.12 -24.38
C ALA A 298 21.87 -1.57 -24.24
N THR A 299 21.48 -2.01 -23.04
CA THR A 299 20.12 -2.42 -22.68
C THR A 299 19.74 -1.77 -21.36
N PRO A 300 18.55 -1.15 -21.24
CA PRO A 300 18.09 -0.59 -19.98
C PRO A 300 17.85 -1.69 -18.95
N PRO A 301 17.87 -1.37 -17.64
CA PRO A 301 17.45 -2.30 -16.60
C PRO A 301 16.03 -2.81 -16.79
N SER A 302 15.73 -3.98 -16.20
CA SER A 302 14.43 -4.66 -16.32
C SER A 302 13.22 -3.83 -15.88
N ASP A 303 13.44 -2.83 -15.03
CA ASP A 303 12.39 -1.93 -14.53
C ASP A 303 11.99 -0.82 -15.53
N ILE A 304 12.70 -0.70 -16.66
CA ILE A 304 12.48 0.33 -17.68
C ILE A 304 12.15 -0.33 -19.02
N ALA A 305 11.08 0.12 -19.67
CA ALA A 305 10.73 -0.33 -21.01
C ALA A 305 11.82 0.06 -22.02
N TRP A 306 12.26 -0.90 -22.83
CA TRP A 306 13.25 -0.66 -23.88
C TRP A 306 12.66 0.17 -25.01
N ASP A 307 13.35 1.26 -25.35
CA ASP A 307 13.06 2.12 -26.50
C ASP A 307 14.33 2.23 -27.36
N PRO A 308 14.32 1.75 -28.62
CA PRO A 308 15.48 1.81 -29.51
C PRO A 308 15.90 3.24 -29.89
N GLU A 309 15.03 4.24 -29.73
CA GLU A 309 15.33 5.65 -30.02
C GLU A 309 15.92 6.40 -28.82
N THR A 310 16.04 5.74 -27.67
CA THR A 310 16.53 6.31 -26.42
C THR A 310 17.90 5.74 -26.05
N LEU A 311 18.85 6.62 -25.74
CA LEU A 311 20.12 6.24 -25.11
C LEU A 311 20.00 6.29 -23.60
N TYR A 312 20.58 5.29 -22.93
CA TYR A 312 20.55 5.15 -21.48
C TYR A 312 21.97 5.28 -20.92
N PHE A 313 22.15 6.12 -19.91
CA PHE A 313 23.44 6.33 -19.25
C PHE A 313 23.31 6.20 -17.73
N VAL A 314 24.10 5.34 -17.11
CA VAL A 314 24.25 5.29 -15.64
C VAL A 314 25.08 6.48 -15.20
N VAL A 315 24.61 7.16 -14.16
CA VAL A 315 25.32 8.26 -13.52
C VAL A 315 26.23 7.71 -12.41
N ASP A 316 27.49 8.14 -12.42
CA ASP A 316 28.43 7.84 -11.35
C ASP A 316 28.15 8.70 -10.10
N THR A 317 27.48 8.11 -9.11
CA THR A 317 27.12 8.78 -7.87
C THR A 317 28.27 8.90 -6.86
N GLU A 318 29.40 8.20 -7.08
CA GLU A 318 30.58 8.33 -6.22
C GLU A 318 31.38 9.60 -6.54
N HIS A 319 31.12 10.20 -7.69
CA HIS A 319 31.81 11.40 -8.16
C HIS A 319 31.57 12.62 -7.25
N HIS A 320 32.61 13.39 -6.96
CA HIS A 320 32.53 14.55 -6.04
C HIS A 320 31.51 15.62 -6.47
N LEU A 321 31.30 15.81 -7.79
CA LEU A 321 30.27 16.71 -8.31
C LEU A 321 28.84 16.21 -8.07
N TRP A 322 28.63 14.89 -7.95
CA TRP A 322 27.33 14.32 -7.60
C TRP A 322 26.89 14.74 -6.20
N ARG A 323 27.82 14.76 -5.24
CA ARG A 323 27.52 15.23 -3.86
C ARG A 323 27.04 16.69 -3.83
N ARG A 324 27.48 17.51 -4.78
CA ARG A 324 27.01 18.90 -4.91
C ARG A 324 25.59 18.94 -5.50
N ILE A 325 25.29 18.12 -6.50
CA ILE A 325 23.93 17.92 -7.03
C ILE A 325 22.98 17.49 -5.90
N ALA A 326 23.38 16.49 -5.11
CA ALA A 326 22.58 15.96 -4.02
C ALA A 326 22.27 17.02 -2.95
N ARG A 327 23.29 17.80 -2.55
CA ARG A 327 23.14 18.90 -1.58
C ARG A 327 22.27 20.03 -2.11
N ASP A 328 22.51 20.47 -3.34
CA ASP A 328 21.87 21.65 -3.92
C ASP A 328 20.50 21.30 -4.53
N LYS A 329 20.15 20.01 -4.62
CA LYS A 329 18.92 19.46 -5.24
C LYS A 329 18.63 19.99 -6.64
N THR A 330 19.69 20.30 -7.38
CA THR A 330 19.61 20.77 -8.76
C THR A 330 20.56 19.99 -9.65
N LEU A 331 20.14 19.73 -10.88
CA LEU A 331 20.91 19.03 -11.89
C LEU A 331 20.86 19.80 -13.20
N ALA A 332 22.00 19.94 -13.86
CA ALA A 332 22.11 20.41 -15.21
C ALA A 332 22.98 19.47 -16.05
N MET A 333 22.64 19.35 -17.33
CA MET A 333 23.41 18.62 -18.32
C MET A 333 23.64 19.48 -19.56
N ALA A 334 24.91 19.71 -19.90
CA ALA A 334 25.29 20.33 -21.16
C ALA A 334 25.58 19.24 -22.22
N PRO A 335 25.03 19.37 -23.44
CA PRO A 335 25.26 18.42 -24.52
C PRO A 335 26.70 18.53 -25.07
N PRO A 336 27.18 17.51 -25.80
CA PRO A 336 28.44 17.58 -26.53
C PRO A 336 28.50 18.78 -27.50
N PRO A 337 29.70 19.34 -27.74
CA PRO A 337 29.86 20.43 -28.70
C PRO A 337 29.42 19.98 -30.10
N GLY A 338 28.67 20.82 -30.82
CA GLY A 338 28.16 20.53 -32.16
C GLY A 338 26.80 19.85 -32.21
N VAL A 339 26.11 19.70 -31.06
CA VAL A 339 24.67 19.42 -31.02
C VAL A 339 23.92 20.75 -31.19
N PRO A 340 23.06 20.92 -32.22
CA PRO A 340 22.31 22.17 -32.42
C PRO A 340 21.41 22.51 -31.24
N ALA A 341 21.29 23.79 -30.91
CA ALA A 341 20.40 24.26 -29.84
C ALA A 341 18.91 24.01 -30.14
N ASP A 342 18.53 23.94 -31.42
CA ASP A 342 17.17 23.67 -31.92
C ASP A 342 16.83 22.18 -32.02
N THR A 343 17.67 21.30 -31.48
CA THR A 343 17.40 19.87 -31.48
C THR A 343 16.30 19.57 -30.46
N ASN A 344 15.22 18.91 -30.89
CA ASN A 344 14.12 18.48 -30.02
C ASN A 344 14.55 17.30 -29.12
N LEU A 345 15.54 17.54 -28.25
CA LEU A 345 16.09 16.59 -27.30
C LEU A 345 15.26 16.60 -26.03
N VAL A 346 14.81 15.42 -25.65
CA VAL A 346 14.15 15.16 -24.37
C VAL A 346 15.17 14.46 -23.48
N LEU A 347 15.45 15.10 -22.34
CA LEU A 347 16.37 14.63 -21.32
C LEU A 347 15.62 14.40 -20.02
N GLU A 348 15.74 13.20 -19.46
CA GLU A 348 15.12 12.85 -18.19
C GLU A 348 16.13 12.15 -17.30
N LEU A 349 16.08 12.45 -16.00
CA LEU A 349 16.79 11.71 -14.97
C LEU A 349 15.81 10.72 -14.34
N LEU A 350 16.17 9.46 -14.31
CA LEU A 350 15.41 8.38 -13.70
C LEU A 350 16.11 7.93 -12.42
N MET A 351 15.35 7.77 -11.35
CA MET A 351 15.78 7.14 -10.11
C MET A 351 15.19 5.74 -10.00
N LEU A 352 16.05 4.74 -9.86
CA LEU A 352 15.69 3.36 -9.56
C LEU A 352 16.18 3.02 -8.15
N GLU A 353 15.29 2.85 -7.18
CA GLU A 353 15.70 2.45 -5.83
C GLU A 353 16.43 1.09 -5.86
N GLN A 354 17.54 0.94 -5.12
CA GLN A 354 18.19 -0.35 -4.92
C GLN A 354 17.61 -1.06 -3.69
N GLY A 355 17.58 -2.40 -3.73
CA GLY A 355 17.00 -3.24 -2.68
C GLY A 355 17.86 -3.34 -1.43
#